data_AF-A0A940NLH8-F1
#
_entry.id   AF-A0A940NLH8-F1
#
_cell.length_a   1.000
_cell.length_b   1.000
_cell.length_c   1.000
_cell.angle_alpha   90.00
_cell.angle_beta   90.00
_cell.angle_gamma   90.00
#
_symmetry.space_group_name_H-M   'P 1'
#
loop_
_entity.id
_entity.type
_entity.pdbx_description
1 polymer ?
#
loop_
_entity_poly.entity_id
_entity_poly.type
_entity_poly.pdbx_seq_one_letter_code
_entity_poly.pdbx_strand_id
1 'polypeptide(L)'
;MGKVKSNFDFDKIIKEDWINVLPNDLNQYVKTTLEGINIEPLYDQSSQPLLNTISISKTIDIQEYEISNDPISNIVKKLFNCAEDNAGGVHFFEELNQLQSVNHSTFSSAAFHEIGANHIQEISYLLATISELLHQVKNNNGDIRQLLHTVQFELCVDTDFYMSIAKIKAFQLLIPIVLKEFIENIDYQKIIYITKTSKRTLTNEEETLNLIRKTIETITAFLSGVDFVRIVPYEENEEAIRWTNNIYNLLKFESGLSNYRTLLNGSYYLEELTKQVAEKAWNQFLEIEEKGGFVNFVDSGEFFKDINRTNKNRLKQFMLGDKKIVGNNAFRRVEPSTKYSQDDKTYIFRDSEWIEKCHLLLSTSWDCIILDGANEEDQKINEDIFKTLSSIGLKNQTNADVIFLAGSQESMKQFINQNKDKTVIQIGINDGSEIPYSLLHITDLPDVIEKIHCEKGWN
;
A
#
# COMPACT_ATOMS: atom_id res chain seq x y z
N MET A 1 -21.74 13.42 -24.75
CA MET A 1 -20.48 13.06 -24.07
C MET A 1 -19.33 13.49 -24.97
N GLY A 2 -18.74 14.64 -24.69
CA GLY A 2 -17.57 15.12 -25.43
C GLY A 2 -16.39 14.24 -25.08
N LYS A 3 -15.78 13.62 -26.09
CA LYS A 3 -14.51 12.89 -25.93
C LYS A 3 -13.49 13.88 -25.35
N VAL A 4 -12.99 13.64 -24.15
CA VAL A 4 -11.71 14.21 -23.74
C VAL A 4 -10.66 13.45 -24.53
N LYS A 5 -10.45 13.85 -25.79
CA LYS A 5 -9.19 13.54 -26.44
C LYS A 5 -8.16 14.37 -25.67
N SER A 6 -7.21 13.70 -25.03
CA SER A 6 -5.94 14.31 -24.73
C SER A 6 -5.46 14.98 -26.02
N ASN A 7 -5.46 16.31 -26.09
CA ASN A 7 -4.65 17.03 -27.08
C ASN A 7 -3.17 16.96 -26.65
N PHE A 8 -2.74 15.78 -26.19
CA PHE A 8 -1.34 15.40 -26.16
C PHE A 8 -0.92 15.28 -27.61
N ASP A 9 -0.06 16.19 -28.05
CA ASP A 9 0.62 16.06 -29.34
C ASP A 9 1.68 14.96 -29.21
N PHE A 10 1.21 13.71 -29.21
CA PHE A 10 2.06 12.53 -29.09
C PHE A 10 3.12 12.50 -30.19
N ASP A 11 2.86 13.02 -31.39
CA ASP A 11 3.85 13.07 -32.48
C ASP A 11 4.99 14.07 -32.20
N LYS A 12 4.76 15.10 -31.38
CA LYS A 12 5.78 16.05 -30.94
C LYS A 12 6.61 15.50 -29.78
N ILE A 13 5.97 14.76 -28.87
CA ILE A 13 6.62 14.07 -27.75
C ILE A 13 7.44 12.88 -28.26
N ILE A 14 6.89 12.06 -29.15
CA ILE A 14 7.53 10.83 -29.69
C ILE A 14 8.69 11.15 -30.65
N LYS A 15 8.68 12.31 -31.35
CA LYS A 15 9.78 12.71 -32.26
C LYS A 15 10.92 13.46 -31.60
N GLU A 16 10.70 14.06 -30.43
CA GLU A 16 11.75 14.69 -29.62
C GLU A 16 12.05 13.79 -28.41
N ASP A 17 12.74 12.68 -28.65
CA ASP A 17 13.70 12.05 -27.72
C ASP A 17 13.34 12.13 -26.21
N TRP A 18 12.11 11.81 -25.84
CA TRP A 18 11.58 12.05 -24.49
C TRP A 18 11.97 10.99 -23.45
N ILE A 19 12.63 9.92 -23.88
CA ILE A 19 13.48 9.11 -22.99
C ILE A 19 14.60 9.98 -22.36
N ASN A 20 14.88 11.17 -22.93
CA ASN A 20 15.72 12.24 -22.38
C ASN A 20 14.94 13.37 -21.65
N VAL A 21 13.65 13.19 -21.27
CA VAL A 21 12.85 14.20 -20.52
C VAL A 21 13.03 14.13 -19.00
N LEU A 22 13.62 13.07 -18.45
CA LEU A 22 14.38 13.25 -17.21
C LEU A 22 15.62 14.07 -17.58
N PRO A 23 15.91 15.21 -16.92
CA PRO A 23 17.14 15.93 -17.16
C PRO A 23 18.30 14.93 -17.09
N ASN A 24 19.19 14.92 -18.10
CA ASN A 24 20.37 14.05 -18.11
C ASN A 24 21.19 14.16 -16.81
N ASP A 25 21.04 15.28 -16.10
CA ASP A 25 21.51 15.50 -14.74
C ASP A 25 20.37 15.93 -13.79
N LEU A 26 19.65 14.95 -13.22
CA LEU A 26 18.64 15.16 -12.18
C LEU A 26 19.17 15.97 -10.99
N ASN A 27 20.46 15.85 -10.65
CA ASN A 27 21.04 16.53 -9.50
C ASN A 27 21.08 18.06 -9.70
N GLN A 28 21.35 18.50 -10.93
CA GLN A 28 21.34 19.92 -11.27
C GLN A 28 19.92 20.51 -11.17
N TYR A 29 18.90 19.79 -11.63
CA TYR A 29 17.50 20.22 -11.57
C TYR A 29 16.97 20.34 -10.13
N VAL A 30 17.26 19.35 -9.29
CA VAL A 30 16.93 19.34 -7.86
C VAL A 30 17.56 20.53 -7.14
N LYS A 31 18.83 20.80 -7.43
CA LYS A 31 19.58 21.90 -6.81
C LYS A 31 19.01 23.28 -7.15
N THR A 32 18.69 23.54 -8.41
CA THR A 32 18.09 24.83 -8.81
C THR A 32 16.64 25.03 -8.36
N THR A 33 15.88 23.96 -8.14
CA THR A 33 14.43 24.05 -7.86
C THR A 33 14.11 24.13 -6.35
N LEU A 34 14.99 23.61 -5.48
CA LEU A 34 14.71 23.41 -4.05
C LEU A 34 15.58 24.26 -3.09
N GLU A 35 16.41 25.17 -3.60
CA GLU A 35 17.42 25.95 -2.83
C GLU A 35 16.88 26.99 -1.80
N GLY A 36 15.58 26.98 -1.46
CA GLY A 36 14.95 28.02 -0.60
C GLY A 36 13.92 27.57 0.43
N ILE A 37 13.77 26.26 0.66
CA ILE A 37 12.65 25.72 1.48
C ILE A 37 13.02 25.69 2.97
N ASN A 38 12.30 26.47 3.78
CA ASN A 38 12.38 26.47 5.25
C ASN A 38 11.00 26.09 5.83
N ILE A 39 10.95 25.08 6.73
CA ILE A 39 9.73 24.32 7.09
C ILE A 39 9.52 24.30 8.62
N GLU A 40 8.32 24.64 9.07
CA GLU A 40 7.79 24.54 10.45
C GLU A 40 6.54 23.64 10.48
N PRO A 41 6.22 22.97 11.61
CA PRO A 41 5.14 21.97 11.70
C PRO A 41 3.74 22.56 11.91
N LEU A 42 2.71 21.83 11.45
CA LEU A 42 1.29 22.08 11.70
C LEU A 42 0.63 20.95 12.50
N TYR A 43 -0.23 21.36 13.43
CA TYR A 43 -0.93 20.52 14.42
C TYR A 43 -2.32 20.12 13.92
N ASP A 44 -2.79 18.93 14.29
CA ASP A 44 -4.20 18.51 14.20
C ASP A 44 -4.97 19.05 15.42
N GLN A 45 -6.07 19.77 15.19
CA GLN A 45 -6.77 20.60 16.17
C GLN A 45 -7.72 19.84 17.14
N SER A 46 -7.53 18.54 17.36
CA SER A 46 -8.37 17.78 18.30
C SER A 46 -7.79 17.62 19.72
N SER A 47 -6.66 18.25 20.05
CA SER A 47 -6.10 18.20 21.42
C SER A 47 -5.33 19.47 21.83
N GLN A 48 -5.98 20.33 22.63
CA GLN A 48 -5.38 21.45 23.37
C GLN A 48 -5.73 21.29 24.85
N PRO A 49 -4.80 21.53 25.81
CA PRO A 49 -4.11 22.82 25.92
C PRO A 49 -2.60 22.74 26.24
N LEU A 50 -1.77 23.42 25.44
CA LEU A 50 -0.49 24.03 25.85
C LEU A 50 0.10 24.89 24.70
N LEU A 51 -0.64 25.91 24.26
CA LEU A 51 -0.10 27.01 23.47
C LEU A 51 0.00 28.25 24.34
N ASN A 52 1.17 28.45 24.93
CA ASN A 52 1.66 29.76 25.34
C ASN A 52 3.17 29.63 25.45
N THR A 53 3.88 29.68 24.32
CA THR A 53 5.17 30.37 24.10
C THR A 53 5.64 29.97 22.69
N ILE A 54 6.23 30.93 21.97
CA ILE A 54 6.95 30.82 20.68
C ILE A 54 6.13 31.27 19.47
N SER A 55 6.26 32.57 19.21
CA SER A 55 5.99 33.22 17.93
C SER A 55 7.31 33.38 17.16
N ILE A 56 7.17 33.45 15.82
CA ILE A 56 8.11 33.92 14.77
C ILE A 56 8.83 32.79 13.97
N SER A 57 8.24 32.31 12.86
CA SER A 57 8.73 32.56 11.48
C SER A 57 8.06 31.76 10.31
N LYS A 58 6.75 31.94 10.07
CA LYS A 58 6.08 31.99 8.74
C LYS A 58 4.58 31.98 8.99
N THR A 59 3.91 33.12 8.80
CA THR A 59 2.45 33.19 8.92
C THR A 59 1.84 32.65 7.62
N ILE A 60 1.79 31.33 7.48
CA ILE A 60 0.74 30.69 6.68
C ILE A 60 -0.42 30.58 7.65
N ASP A 61 -1.55 31.23 7.35
CA ASP A 61 -2.72 31.19 8.22
C ASP A 61 -3.27 29.76 8.23
N ILE A 62 -2.98 29.06 9.33
CA ILE A 62 -3.21 27.62 9.53
C ILE A 62 -4.70 27.32 9.72
N GLN A 63 -5.49 28.36 10.01
CA GLN A 63 -6.88 28.23 10.45
C GLN A 63 -7.83 27.69 9.37
N GLU A 64 -7.39 27.51 8.13
CA GLU A 64 -8.25 27.06 7.02
C GLU A 64 -7.91 25.67 6.43
N TYR A 65 -6.83 24.99 6.85
CA TYR A 65 -6.49 23.68 6.25
C TYR A 65 -7.15 22.50 6.98
N GLU A 66 -8.34 22.11 6.51
CA GLU A 66 -8.94 20.82 6.87
C GLU A 66 -8.15 19.66 6.23
N ILE A 67 -7.27 19.04 7.03
CA ILE A 67 -6.58 17.77 6.72
C ILE A 67 -7.57 16.57 6.57
N SER A 68 -8.87 16.83 6.71
CA SER A 68 -9.98 15.86 6.73
C SER A 68 -10.57 15.53 5.36
N ASN A 69 -10.41 16.39 4.34
CA ASN A 69 -10.98 16.12 3.02
C ASN A 69 -10.00 15.39 2.08
N ASP A 70 -10.03 14.05 2.09
CA ASP A 70 -9.29 13.20 1.17
C ASP A 70 -10.23 12.58 0.10
N PRO A 71 -10.36 13.24 -1.06
CA PRO A 71 -11.19 12.72 -2.15
C PRO A 71 -10.79 11.34 -2.65
N ILE A 72 -9.48 11.11 -2.79
CA ILE A 72 -8.97 9.86 -3.36
C ILE A 72 -9.38 8.71 -2.45
N SER A 73 -9.25 8.88 -1.13
CA SER A 73 -9.74 7.89 -0.16
C SER A 73 -11.24 7.61 -0.30
N ASN A 74 -12.07 8.64 -0.48
CA ASN A 74 -13.52 8.45 -0.64
C ASN A 74 -13.86 7.70 -1.94
N ILE A 75 -13.16 8.05 -3.01
CA ILE A 75 -13.31 7.39 -4.30
C ILE A 75 -12.88 5.93 -4.22
N VAL A 76 -11.70 5.65 -3.71
CA VAL A 76 -11.20 4.27 -3.56
C VAL A 76 -12.14 3.44 -2.67
N LYS A 77 -12.65 4.00 -1.57
CA LYS A 77 -13.67 3.35 -0.73
C LYS A 77 -14.92 2.99 -1.51
N LYS A 78 -15.46 3.92 -2.31
CA LYS A 78 -16.64 3.65 -3.14
C LYS A 78 -16.36 2.65 -4.24
N LEU A 79 -15.22 2.76 -4.92
CA LEU A 79 -14.77 1.82 -5.94
C LEU A 79 -14.70 0.39 -5.40
N PHE A 80 -14.20 0.19 -4.18
CA PHE A 80 -14.16 -1.11 -3.53
C PHE A 80 -15.54 -1.60 -3.10
N ASN A 81 -16.41 -0.72 -2.61
CA ASN A 81 -17.77 -1.09 -2.22
C ASN A 81 -18.71 -1.34 -3.42
N CYS A 82 -18.38 -0.82 -4.60
CA CYS A 82 -19.18 -0.92 -5.83
C CYS A 82 -18.54 -1.80 -6.90
N ALA A 83 -17.57 -2.65 -6.53
CA ALA A 83 -16.80 -3.48 -7.47
C ALA A 83 -17.67 -4.44 -8.33
N GLU A 84 -18.92 -4.68 -7.94
CA GLU A 84 -19.88 -5.54 -8.67
C GLU A 84 -20.64 -4.80 -9.80
N ASP A 85 -20.68 -3.46 -9.80
CA ASP A 85 -21.63 -2.70 -10.63
C ASP A 85 -21.07 -2.19 -11.98
N ASN A 86 -19.80 -2.46 -12.32
CA ASN A 86 -19.13 -1.99 -13.55
C ASN A 86 -19.28 -0.47 -13.84
N ALA A 87 -19.59 0.34 -12.83
CA ALA A 87 -19.79 1.80 -12.92
C ALA A 87 -18.70 2.60 -12.19
N GLY A 88 -17.54 1.97 -11.95
CA GLY A 88 -16.47 2.54 -11.13
C GLY A 88 -15.96 3.90 -11.62
N GLY A 89 -15.71 4.05 -12.92
CA GLY A 89 -15.25 5.32 -13.50
C GLY A 89 -16.30 6.41 -13.48
N VAL A 90 -17.60 6.08 -13.56
CA VAL A 90 -18.69 7.06 -13.37
C VAL A 90 -18.66 7.62 -11.95
N HIS A 91 -18.56 6.77 -10.93
CA HIS A 91 -18.45 7.21 -9.53
C HIS A 91 -17.18 8.02 -9.29
N PHE A 92 -16.05 7.57 -9.83
CA PHE A 92 -14.78 8.29 -9.77
C PHE A 92 -14.91 9.71 -10.36
N PHE A 93 -15.50 9.82 -11.56
CA PHE A 93 -15.70 11.10 -12.23
C PHE A 93 -16.68 12.01 -11.48
N GLU A 94 -17.78 11.48 -10.96
CA GLU A 94 -18.76 12.24 -10.17
C GLU A 94 -18.16 12.80 -8.88
N GLU A 95 -17.37 12.00 -8.15
CA GLU A 95 -16.68 12.48 -6.95
C GLU A 95 -15.61 13.52 -7.29
N LEU A 96 -14.81 13.30 -8.34
CA LEU A 96 -13.84 14.31 -8.75
C LEU A 96 -14.51 15.65 -9.11
N ASN A 97 -15.68 15.63 -9.75
CA ASN A 97 -16.42 16.86 -10.04
C ASN A 97 -16.90 17.59 -8.79
N GLN A 98 -17.25 16.87 -7.72
CA GLN A 98 -17.66 17.48 -6.44
C GLN A 98 -16.50 18.21 -5.74
N LEU A 99 -15.25 17.96 -6.14
CA LEU A 99 -14.07 18.58 -5.53
C LEU A 99 -13.78 19.99 -6.02
N GLN A 100 -14.41 20.42 -7.11
CA GLN A 100 -14.25 21.79 -7.61
C GLN A 100 -14.76 22.84 -6.61
N SER A 101 -15.62 22.46 -5.66
CA SER A 101 -16.13 23.34 -4.60
C SER A 101 -15.30 23.30 -3.32
N VAL A 102 -14.27 22.46 -3.20
CA VAL A 102 -13.58 22.23 -1.92
C VAL A 102 -12.18 22.82 -1.94
N ASN A 103 -12.04 24.02 -1.37
CA ASN A 103 -10.75 24.51 -0.93
C ASN A 103 -10.23 23.59 0.19
N HIS A 104 -8.92 23.35 0.27
CA HIS A 104 -8.26 22.57 1.33
C HIS A 104 -8.48 21.06 1.24
N SER A 105 -8.07 20.45 0.12
CA SER A 105 -8.15 18.99 -0.09
C SER A 105 -6.78 18.32 -0.05
N THR A 106 -6.70 17.12 0.53
CA THR A 106 -5.48 16.29 0.55
C THR A 106 -5.60 15.16 -0.46
N PHE A 107 -4.76 15.14 -1.49
CA PHE A 107 -4.68 14.06 -2.45
C PHE A 107 -3.70 13.02 -1.93
N SER A 108 -4.23 11.94 -1.34
CA SER A 108 -3.42 10.93 -0.66
C SER A 108 -3.19 9.68 -1.52
N SER A 109 -1.95 9.18 -1.57
CA SER A 109 -1.63 7.84 -2.07
C SER A 109 -2.03 6.73 -1.10
N ALA A 110 -2.37 7.06 0.14
CA ALA A 110 -2.62 6.08 1.20
C ALA A 110 -3.79 5.15 0.86
N ALA A 111 -4.82 5.65 0.17
CA ALA A 111 -5.93 4.81 -0.24
C ALA A 111 -5.48 3.69 -1.21
N PHE A 112 -4.63 4.02 -2.19
CA PHE A 112 -4.04 3.03 -3.09
C PHE A 112 -3.13 2.05 -2.34
N HIS A 113 -2.34 2.55 -1.38
CA HIS A 113 -1.50 1.71 -0.53
C HIS A 113 -2.32 0.69 0.27
N GLU A 114 -3.41 1.17 0.87
CA GLU A 114 -4.31 0.41 1.75
C GLU A 114 -5.04 -0.69 0.98
N ILE A 115 -5.41 -0.48 -0.29
CA ILE A 115 -5.97 -1.55 -1.15
C ILE A 115 -4.89 -2.48 -1.75
N GLY A 116 -3.62 -2.22 -1.43
CA GLY A 116 -2.51 -3.10 -1.73
C GLY A 116 -1.71 -2.76 -2.99
N ALA A 117 -1.79 -1.54 -3.50
CA ALA A 117 -0.82 -1.04 -4.48
C ALA A 117 0.62 -1.16 -3.96
N ASN A 118 1.57 -1.40 -4.87
CA ASN A 118 3.00 -1.28 -4.57
C ASN A 118 3.46 0.20 -4.69
N HIS A 119 4.71 0.48 -4.31
CA HIS A 119 5.25 1.85 -4.30
C HIS A 119 5.23 2.54 -5.66
N ILE A 120 5.40 1.79 -6.76
CA ILE A 120 5.31 2.33 -8.13
C ILE A 120 3.87 2.72 -8.44
N GLN A 121 2.95 1.77 -8.25
CA GLN A 121 1.51 1.95 -8.48
C GLN A 121 0.94 3.13 -7.70
N GLU A 122 1.33 3.31 -6.43
CA GLU A 122 0.90 4.45 -5.62
C GLU A 122 1.20 5.81 -6.28
N ILE A 123 2.42 5.98 -6.80
CA ILE A 123 2.81 7.22 -7.49
C ILE A 123 2.05 7.35 -8.81
N SER A 124 2.07 6.30 -9.63
CA SER A 124 1.45 6.31 -10.96
C SER A 124 -0.04 6.66 -10.89
N TYR A 125 -0.77 6.04 -9.96
CA TYR A 125 -2.20 6.27 -9.77
C TYR A 125 -2.49 7.65 -9.18
N LEU A 126 -1.65 8.14 -8.26
CA LEU A 126 -1.78 9.49 -7.73
C LEU A 126 -1.55 10.53 -8.83
N LEU A 127 -0.51 10.38 -9.66
CA LEU A 127 -0.24 11.28 -10.80
C LEU A 127 -1.38 11.25 -11.81
N ALA A 128 -1.89 10.06 -12.16
CA ALA A 128 -3.02 9.91 -13.09
C ALA A 128 -4.31 10.56 -12.54
N THR A 129 -4.58 10.39 -11.25
CA THR A 129 -5.73 11.04 -10.58
C THR A 129 -5.59 12.56 -10.56
N ILE A 130 -4.38 13.07 -10.32
CA ILE A 130 -4.10 14.51 -10.36
C ILE A 130 -4.24 15.05 -11.80
N SER A 131 -3.73 14.32 -12.80
CA SER A 131 -3.88 14.68 -14.23
C SER A 131 -5.36 14.85 -14.60
N GLU A 132 -6.20 13.89 -14.20
CA GLU A 132 -7.64 13.92 -14.43
C GLU A 132 -8.30 15.15 -13.78
N LEU A 133 -7.97 15.45 -12.53
CA LEU A 133 -8.46 16.62 -11.82
C LEU A 133 -8.08 17.92 -12.55
N LEU A 134 -6.83 18.06 -12.95
CA LEU A 134 -6.33 19.25 -13.64
C LEU A 134 -7.02 19.45 -14.99
N HIS A 135 -7.25 18.36 -15.74
CA HIS A 135 -8.04 18.39 -16.96
C HIS A 135 -9.47 18.85 -16.70
N GLN A 136 -10.12 18.35 -15.65
CA GLN A 136 -11.47 18.78 -15.28
C GLN A 136 -11.54 20.26 -14.89
N VAL A 137 -10.63 20.72 -14.04
CA VAL A 137 -10.55 22.14 -13.64
C VAL A 137 -10.36 23.03 -14.86
N LYS A 138 -9.45 22.65 -15.77
CA LYS A 138 -9.21 23.37 -17.03
C LYS A 138 -10.45 23.40 -17.93
N ASN A 139 -11.12 22.27 -18.11
CA ASN A 139 -12.32 22.15 -18.94
C ASN A 139 -13.49 22.99 -18.41
N ASN A 140 -13.54 23.21 -17.10
CA ASN A 140 -14.54 24.03 -16.43
C ASN A 140 -14.11 25.49 -16.25
N ASN A 141 -13.00 25.92 -16.89
CA ASN A 141 -12.41 27.26 -16.78
C ASN A 141 -12.05 27.67 -15.33
N GLY A 142 -11.73 26.71 -14.47
CA GLY A 142 -11.24 26.97 -13.11
C GLY A 142 -9.77 27.42 -13.10
N ASP A 143 -9.38 28.11 -12.02
CA ASP A 143 -8.00 28.58 -11.84
C ASP A 143 -7.14 27.50 -11.15
N ILE A 144 -6.29 26.84 -11.94
CA ILE A 144 -5.36 25.83 -11.46
C ILE A 144 -4.33 26.41 -10.47
N ARG A 145 -3.93 27.69 -10.61
CA ARG A 145 -3.01 28.30 -9.63
C ARG A 145 -3.68 28.42 -8.27
N GLN A 146 -4.94 28.85 -8.26
CA GLN A 146 -5.71 28.92 -7.02
C GLN A 146 -5.88 27.54 -6.40
N LEU A 147 -6.18 26.51 -7.20
CA LEU A 147 -6.26 25.12 -6.73
C LEU A 147 -4.94 24.67 -6.08
N LEU A 148 -3.79 24.92 -6.72
CA LEU A 148 -2.49 24.53 -6.17
C LEU A 148 -2.13 25.21 -4.85
N HIS A 149 -2.73 26.35 -4.54
CA HIS A 149 -2.57 27.00 -3.23
C HIS A 149 -3.41 26.35 -2.12
N THR A 150 -4.38 25.51 -2.46
CA THR A 150 -5.29 24.91 -1.49
C THR A 150 -5.14 23.40 -1.39
N VAL A 151 -4.49 22.73 -2.33
CA VAL A 151 -4.29 21.27 -2.30
C VAL A 151 -2.97 20.86 -1.64
N GLN A 152 -2.98 19.69 -1.03
CA GLN A 152 -1.82 19.04 -0.41
C GLN A 152 -1.65 17.65 -1.01
N PHE A 153 -0.40 17.19 -1.16
CA PHE A 153 -0.11 15.84 -1.62
C PHE A 153 0.39 14.99 -0.47
N GLU A 154 -0.32 13.90 -0.15
CA GLU A 154 0.05 12.99 0.91
C GLU A 154 0.52 11.65 0.35
N LEU A 155 1.64 11.14 0.85
CA LEU A 155 2.19 9.85 0.45
C LEU A 155 2.31 8.90 1.63
N CYS A 156 1.96 7.64 1.42
CA CYS A 156 2.07 6.64 2.47
C CYS A 156 3.54 6.27 2.74
N VAL A 157 3.91 5.98 3.98
CA VAL A 157 5.20 5.36 4.35
C VAL A 157 4.94 4.06 5.08
N ASP A 158 5.63 3.00 4.65
CA ASP A 158 5.60 1.69 5.27
C ASP A 158 6.97 1.32 5.84
N THR A 159 7.10 0.08 6.31
CA THR A 159 8.33 -0.44 6.92
C THR A 159 9.46 -0.68 5.90
N ASP A 160 9.21 -0.56 4.60
CA ASP A 160 10.25 -0.56 3.57
C ASP A 160 10.89 0.84 3.50
N PHE A 161 11.85 1.05 4.41
CA PHE A 161 12.51 2.33 4.64
C PHE A 161 13.01 3.01 3.36
N TYR A 162 13.85 2.30 2.58
CA TYR A 162 14.48 2.89 1.40
C TYR A 162 13.48 3.10 0.26
N MET A 163 12.58 2.14 0.03
CA MET A 163 11.58 2.25 -1.03
C MET A 163 10.60 3.38 -0.74
N SER A 164 10.18 3.55 0.52
CA SER A 164 9.30 4.65 0.93
C SER A 164 9.95 6.02 0.73
N ILE A 165 11.21 6.21 1.10
CA ILE A 165 11.92 7.48 0.84
C ILE A 165 12.08 7.72 -0.66
N ALA A 166 12.51 6.70 -1.42
CA ALA A 166 12.67 6.81 -2.87
C ALA A 166 11.36 7.14 -3.56
N LYS A 167 10.24 6.56 -3.11
CA LYS A 167 8.89 6.85 -3.59
C LYS A 167 8.53 8.33 -3.42
N ILE A 168 8.77 8.88 -2.23
CA ILE A 168 8.44 10.28 -1.94
C ILE A 168 9.27 11.23 -2.79
N LYS A 169 10.58 10.99 -2.87
CA LYS A 169 11.47 11.77 -3.73
C LYS A 169 11.08 11.66 -5.20
N ALA A 170 10.72 10.48 -5.68
CA ALA A 170 10.25 10.27 -7.05
C ALA A 170 8.98 11.06 -7.34
N PHE A 171 8.00 11.06 -6.43
CA PHE A 171 6.80 11.88 -6.60
C PHE A 171 7.11 13.38 -6.65
N GLN A 172 7.97 13.88 -5.75
CA GLN A 172 8.42 15.28 -5.74
C GLN A 172 9.14 15.67 -7.04
N LEU A 173 9.78 14.73 -7.73
CA LEU A 173 10.39 14.93 -9.05
C LEU A 173 9.38 14.94 -10.19
N LEU A 174 8.34 14.09 -10.11
CA LEU A 174 7.38 13.88 -11.20
C LEU A 174 6.21 14.89 -11.18
N ILE A 175 5.68 15.27 -10.02
CA ILE A 175 4.54 16.18 -9.96
C ILE A 175 4.81 17.55 -10.63
N PRO A 176 6.00 18.17 -10.51
CA PRO A 176 6.31 19.40 -11.22
C PRO A 176 6.21 19.27 -12.74
N ILE A 177 6.52 18.09 -13.29
CA ILE A 177 6.46 17.81 -14.73
C ILE A 177 5.01 17.80 -15.18
N VAL A 178 4.14 17.06 -14.47
CA VAL A 178 2.70 17.04 -14.76
C VAL A 178 2.10 18.44 -14.72
N LEU A 179 2.44 19.23 -13.69
CA LEU A 179 1.84 20.56 -13.52
C LEU A 179 2.23 21.57 -14.63
N LYS A 180 3.44 21.45 -15.22
CA LYS A 180 3.92 22.36 -16.29
C LYS A 180 3.04 22.32 -17.54
N GLU A 181 2.36 21.20 -17.80
CA GLU A 181 1.44 21.07 -18.93
C GLU A 181 0.17 21.91 -18.77
N PHE A 182 -0.13 22.31 -17.53
CA PHE A 182 -1.36 23.04 -17.21
C PHE A 182 -1.11 24.51 -16.92
N ILE A 183 0.03 24.86 -16.30
CA ILE A 183 0.36 26.23 -15.92
C ILE A 183 1.86 26.54 -16.06
N GLU A 184 2.16 27.76 -16.52
CA GLU A 184 3.54 28.29 -16.56
C GLU A 184 3.94 28.91 -15.21
N ASN A 185 5.24 29.10 -14.95
CA ASN A 185 5.74 29.84 -13.77
C ASN A 185 5.13 29.38 -12.45
N ILE A 186 5.21 28.08 -12.16
CA ILE A 186 4.72 27.49 -10.91
C ILE A 186 5.69 27.84 -9.79
N ASP A 187 5.16 28.33 -8.68
CA ASP A 187 5.93 28.45 -7.44
C ASP A 187 5.93 27.11 -6.71
N TYR A 188 6.85 26.22 -7.10
CA TYR A 188 6.95 24.87 -6.53
C TYR A 188 7.20 24.86 -5.02
N GLN A 189 7.69 25.96 -4.44
CA GLN A 189 7.91 26.09 -3.00
C GLN A 189 6.60 26.19 -2.21
N LYS A 190 5.47 26.41 -2.88
CA LYS A 190 4.14 26.45 -2.27
C LYS A 190 3.40 25.12 -2.34
N ILE A 191 3.96 24.10 -2.99
CA ILE A 191 3.39 22.75 -2.97
C ILE A 191 3.69 22.12 -1.62
N ILE A 192 2.66 21.66 -0.94
CA ILE A 192 2.77 21.00 0.37
C ILE A 192 2.82 19.49 0.18
N TYR A 193 3.87 18.86 0.71
CA TYR A 193 4.05 17.41 0.76
C TYR A 193 3.85 16.90 2.19
N ILE A 194 3.04 15.85 2.31
CA ILE A 194 2.70 15.19 3.57
C ILE A 194 3.08 13.72 3.46
N THR A 195 3.49 13.12 4.57
CA THR A 195 3.58 11.66 4.70
C THR A 195 2.55 11.12 5.66
N LYS A 196 2.05 9.91 5.42
CA LYS A 196 1.13 9.20 6.32
C LYS A 196 1.64 7.79 6.59
N THR A 197 1.75 7.41 7.87
CA THR A 197 2.19 6.06 8.22
C THR A 197 1.15 5.00 7.86
N SER A 198 1.61 3.82 7.44
CA SER A 198 0.78 2.78 6.84
C SER A 198 -0.18 2.10 7.82
N LYS A 199 -1.43 1.85 7.41
CA LYS A 199 -2.33 0.93 8.12
C LYS A 199 -2.12 -0.54 7.73
N ARG A 200 -1.57 -0.79 6.53
CA ARG A 200 -1.34 -2.14 5.98
C ARG A 200 -0.32 -2.95 6.79
N THR A 201 0.63 -2.27 7.41
CA THR A 201 1.71 -2.87 8.21
C THR A 201 1.28 -3.28 9.62
N LEU A 202 0.10 -2.84 10.07
CA LEU A 202 -0.42 -3.13 11.41
C LEU A 202 -0.87 -4.60 11.51
N THR A 203 -0.58 -5.21 12.66
CA THR A 203 -0.95 -6.59 12.98
C THR A 203 -1.88 -6.62 14.20
N ASN A 204 -2.89 -7.49 14.21
CA ASN A 204 -3.71 -7.71 15.41
C ASN A 204 -2.96 -8.58 16.43
N GLU A 205 -2.09 -9.46 15.96
CA GLU A 205 -1.21 -10.23 16.83
C GLU A 205 0.04 -9.42 17.18
N GLU A 206 0.52 -9.60 18.42
CA GLU A 206 1.70 -8.91 18.95
C GLU A 206 1.65 -7.38 18.73
N GLU A 207 0.53 -6.74 19.09
CA GLU A 207 0.26 -5.28 18.92
C GLU A 207 1.43 -4.39 19.37
N THR A 208 2.22 -4.79 20.38
CA THR A 208 3.41 -4.06 20.83
C THR A 208 4.45 -3.86 19.72
N LEU A 209 4.55 -4.79 18.75
CA LEU A 209 5.41 -4.63 17.58
C LEU A 209 4.93 -3.51 16.65
N ASN A 210 3.63 -3.18 16.66
CA ASN A 210 3.13 -2.05 15.88
C ASN A 210 3.73 -0.72 16.34
N LEU A 211 4.06 -0.57 17.63
CA LEU A 211 4.80 0.60 18.11
C LEU A 211 6.19 0.72 17.46
N ILE A 212 6.88 -0.41 17.28
CA ILE A 212 8.19 -0.46 16.63
C ILE A 212 8.04 -0.16 15.13
N ARG A 213 7.04 -0.74 14.46
CA ARG A 213 6.72 -0.44 13.05
C ARG A 213 6.46 1.06 12.86
N LYS A 214 5.64 1.65 13.73
CA LYS A 214 5.34 3.10 13.71
C LYS A 214 6.58 3.95 13.97
N THR A 215 7.50 3.49 14.80
CA THR A 215 8.78 4.17 15.01
C THR A 215 9.60 4.19 13.71
N ILE A 216 9.74 3.05 13.04
CA ILE A 216 10.47 2.96 11.76
C ILE A 216 9.79 3.84 10.70
N GLU A 217 8.48 3.73 10.51
CA GLU A 217 7.71 4.52 9.55
C GLU A 217 7.84 6.03 9.82
N THR A 218 7.86 6.44 11.09
CA THR A 218 8.04 7.86 11.45
C THR A 218 9.46 8.32 11.16
N ILE A 219 10.48 7.50 11.42
CA ILE A 219 11.87 7.82 11.04
C ILE A 219 11.97 7.98 9.52
N THR A 220 11.37 7.06 8.75
CA THR A 220 11.28 7.14 7.28
C THR A 220 10.65 8.46 6.85
N ALA A 221 9.50 8.84 7.42
CA ALA A 221 8.81 10.09 7.12
C ALA A 221 9.68 11.33 7.40
N PHE A 222 10.34 11.40 8.56
CA PHE A 222 11.23 12.51 8.93
C PHE A 222 12.38 12.68 7.93
N LEU A 223 12.93 11.58 7.43
CA LEU A 223 14.06 11.57 6.51
C LEU A 223 13.66 11.72 5.03
N SER A 224 12.37 11.76 4.72
CA SER A 224 11.86 11.86 3.35
C SER A 224 11.80 13.28 2.79
N GLY A 225 12.11 14.31 3.60
CA GLY A 225 12.15 15.69 3.13
C GLY A 225 10.78 16.29 2.81
N VAL A 226 9.75 15.91 3.57
CA VAL A 226 8.38 16.44 3.45
C VAL A 226 8.09 17.57 4.44
N ASP A 227 7.02 18.31 4.19
CA ASP A 227 6.60 19.43 5.03
C ASP A 227 5.93 18.94 6.32
N PHE A 228 5.08 17.92 6.21
CA PHE A 228 4.31 17.38 7.33
C PHE A 228 4.37 15.85 7.43
N VAL A 229 4.28 15.35 8.67
CA VAL A 229 4.26 13.93 8.99
C VAL A 229 2.99 13.62 9.78
N ARG A 230 2.11 12.82 9.18
CA ARG A 230 0.90 12.27 9.81
C ARG A 230 1.20 10.86 10.31
N ILE A 231 1.16 10.67 11.62
CA ILE A 231 1.37 9.34 12.22
C ILE A 231 0.01 8.77 12.61
N VAL A 232 -0.39 7.71 11.92
CA VAL A 232 -1.61 6.96 12.26
C VAL A 232 -1.34 6.11 13.50
N PRO A 233 -2.11 6.27 14.59
CA PRO A 233 -1.95 5.45 15.77
C PRO A 233 -2.27 3.98 15.45
N TYR A 234 -1.62 3.05 16.13
CA TYR A 234 -1.83 1.62 15.89
C TYR A 234 -3.17 1.10 16.44
N GLU A 235 -3.79 1.86 17.36
CA GLU A 235 -5.14 1.65 17.88
C GLU A 235 -5.81 3.01 18.16
N GLU A 236 -7.14 3.04 18.15
CA GLU A 236 -7.93 4.24 18.46
C GLU A 236 -8.19 4.39 19.97
N ASN A 237 -7.13 4.34 20.79
CA ASN A 237 -7.20 4.61 22.23
C ASN A 237 -6.17 5.65 22.68
N GLU A 238 -6.43 6.26 23.84
CA GLU A 238 -5.60 7.34 24.38
C GLU A 238 -4.13 6.94 24.56
N GLU A 239 -3.86 5.68 24.92
CA GLU A 239 -2.51 5.19 25.13
C GLU A 239 -1.73 5.08 23.81
N ALA A 240 -2.32 4.49 22.77
CA ALA A 240 -1.72 4.37 21.45
C ALA A 240 -1.47 5.74 20.81
N ILE A 241 -2.40 6.69 20.99
CA ILE A 241 -2.24 8.08 20.55
C ILE A 241 -1.07 8.74 21.32
N ARG A 242 -1.01 8.58 22.65
CA ARG A 242 0.09 9.11 23.46
C ARG A 242 1.45 8.57 23.00
N TRP A 243 1.55 7.26 22.78
CA TRP A 243 2.79 6.63 22.30
C TRP A 243 3.20 7.13 20.92
N THR A 244 2.24 7.26 20.02
CA THR A 244 2.45 7.81 18.68
C THR A 244 3.00 9.24 18.72
N ASN A 245 2.44 10.09 19.56
CA ASN A 245 2.94 11.45 19.78
C ASN A 245 4.34 11.45 20.42
N ASN A 246 4.61 10.52 21.33
CA ASN A 246 5.93 10.40 21.95
C ASN A 246 7.01 9.98 20.95
N ILE A 247 6.72 9.11 19.98
CA ILE A 247 7.65 8.79 18.89
C ILE A 247 8.06 10.08 18.17
N TYR A 248 7.09 10.91 17.76
CA TYR A 248 7.38 12.18 17.12
C TYR A 248 8.26 13.10 18.00
N ASN A 249 7.88 13.25 19.28
CA ASN A 249 8.60 14.13 20.21
C ASN A 249 10.05 13.67 20.43
N LEU A 250 10.26 12.36 20.61
CA LEU A 250 11.60 11.78 20.74
C LEU A 250 12.44 12.06 19.49
N LEU A 251 11.88 11.83 18.30
CA LEU A 251 12.60 12.07 17.05
C LEU A 251 12.89 13.57 16.85
N LYS A 252 11.95 14.45 17.19
CA LYS A 252 12.11 15.88 17.00
C LYS A 252 13.07 16.53 18.00
N PHE A 253 12.95 16.21 19.28
CA PHE A 253 13.59 16.96 20.36
C PHE A 253 14.81 16.25 20.96
N GLU A 254 14.90 14.92 20.88
CA GLU A 254 15.98 14.16 21.51
C GLU A 254 16.95 13.54 20.50
N SER A 255 16.45 13.05 19.35
CA SER A 255 17.28 12.29 18.41
C SER A 255 18.24 13.14 17.56
N GLY A 256 17.95 14.44 17.42
CA GLY A 256 18.66 15.33 16.51
C GLY A 256 18.34 15.12 15.01
N LEU A 257 17.49 14.16 14.64
CA LEU A 257 17.11 13.89 13.24
C LEU A 257 16.41 15.08 12.58
N SER A 258 15.66 15.87 13.35
CA SER A 258 15.00 17.09 12.88
C SER A 258 15.97 18.16 12.36
N ASN A 259 17.24 18.13 12.79
CA ASN A 259 18.25 19.12 12.42
C ASN A 259 18.84 18.88 11.02
N TYR A 260 18.69 17.67 10.46
CA TYR A 260 19.39 17.26 9.23
C TYR A 260 18.42 16.63 8.22
N ARG A 261 17.53 17.45 7.65
CA ARG A 261 16.54 17.00 6.63
C ARG A 261 17.16 16.43 5.35
N THR A 262 18.38 16.84 5.03
CA THR A 262 19.11 16.42 3.82
C THR A 262 20.08 15.27 4.08
N LEU A 263 19.98 14.60 5.23
CA LEU A 263 20.95 13.57 5.67
C LEU A 263 21.15 12.47 4.63
N LEU A 264 20.10 12.10 3.90
CA LEU A 264 20.14 11.02 2.92
C LEU A 264 20.48 11.49 1.50
N ASN A 265 20.67 12.79 1.27
CA ASN A 265 21.03 13.32 -0.04
C ASN A 265 22.47 12.92 -0.39
N GLY A 266 22.68 12.47 -1.62
CA GLY A 266 23.97 11.97 -2.08
C GLY A 266 24.27 10.52 -1.70
N SER A 267 23.33 9.82 -1.05
CA SER A 267 23.41 8.36 -0.94
C SER A 267 23.26 7.74 -2.32
N TYR A 268 24.34 7.19 -2.88
CA TYR A 268 24.35 6.58 -4.22
C TYR A 268 23.21 5.58 -4.42
N TYR A 269 22.97 4.73 -3.41
CA TYR A 269 21.88 3.75 -3.44
C TYR A 269 20.50 4.42 -3.51
N LEU A 270 20.26 5.45 -2.70
CA LEU A 270 18.95 6.11 -2.66
C LEU A 270 18.70 6.95 -3.91
N GLU A 271 19.72 7.63 -4.45
CA GLU A 271 19.59 8.39 -5.69
C GLU A 271 19.25 7.46 -6.87
N GLU A 272 19.95 6.32 -6.99
CA GLU A 272 19.69 5.33 -8.03
C GLU A 272 18.31 4.67 -7.85
N LEU A 273 17.94 4.32 -6.62
CA LEU A 273 16.61 3.77 -6.34
C LEU A 273 15.50 4.77 -6.67
N THR A 274 15.69 6.05 -6.31
CA THR A 274 14.74 7.14 -6.63
C THR A 274 14.55 7.27 -8.14
N LYS A 275 15.65 7.23 -8.91
CA LYS A 275 15.60 7.27 -10.36
C LYS A 275 14.81 6.10 -10.94
N GLN A 276 15.10 4.87 -10.52
CA GLN A 276 14.39 3.68 -11.00
C GLN A 276 12.90 3.70 -10.64
N VAL A 277 12.55 4.20 -9.44
CA VAL A 277 11.16 4.36 -9.01
C VAL A 277 10.45 5.41 -9.87
N ALA A 278 11.09 6.56 -10.11
CA ALA A 278 10.54 7.62 -10.95
C ALA A 278 10.31 7.15 -12.38
N GLU A 279 11.28 6.47 -13.00
CA GLU A 279 11.16 5.93 -14.37
C GLU A 279 10.00 4.94 -14.49
N LYS A 280 9.91 3.98 -13.56
CA LYS A 280 8.83 2.97 -13.58
C LYS A 280 7.45 3.59 -13.33
N ALA A 281 7.36 4.53 -12.39
CA ALA A 281 6.10 5.20 -12.09
C ALA A 281 5.65 6.10 -13.25
N TRP A 282 6.60 6.79 -13.88
CA TRP A 282 6.31 7.61 -15.06
C TRP A 282 5.83 6.77 -16.23
N ASN A 283 6.50 5.66 -16.54
CA ASN A 283 6.06 4.76 -17.62
C ASN A 283 4.65 4.22 -17.36
N GLN A 284 4.36 3.78 -16.13
CA GLN A 284 3.02 3.31 -15.79
C GLN A 284 1.97 4.43 -15.82
N PHE A 285 2.31 5.65 -15.40
CA PHE A 285 1.45 6.81 -15.56
C PHE A 285 1.11 7.06 -17.03
N LEU A 286 2.10 7.00 -17.93
CA LEU A 286 1.88 7.19 -19.36
C LEU A 286 1.03 6.07 -19.98
N GLU A 287 1.23 4.81 -19.58
CA GLU A 287 0.36 3.70 -20.00
C GLU A 287 -1.11 3.93 -19.61
N ILE A 288 -1.37 4.58 -18.47
CA ILE A 288 -2.72 4.96 -18.04
C ILE A 288 -3.26 6.11 -18.90
N GLU A 289 -2.46 7.15 -19.13
CA GLU A 289 -2.87 8.29 -19.97
C GLU A 289 -3.15 7.87 -21.42
N GLU A 290 -2.36 6.96 -22.00
CA GLU A 290 -2.56 6.39 -23.35
C GLU A 290 -3.89 5.62 -23.48
N LYS A 291 -4.36 5.02 -22.38
CA LYS A 291 -5.68 4.36 -22.29
C LYS A 291 -6.83 5.35 -22.09
N GLY A 292 -6.54 6.64 -22.15
CA GLY A 292 -7.50 7.72 -22.01
C GLY A 292 -7.70 8.20 -20.59
N GLY A 293 -6.69 8.04 -19.72
CA GLY A 293 -6.70 8.56 -18.35
C GLY A 293 -7.23 7.58 -17.31
N PHE A 294 -7.16 7.99 -16.03
CA PHE A 294 -7.43 7.11 -14.90
C PHE A 294 -8.88 6.62 -14.86
N VAL A 295 -9.85 7.44 -15.27
CA VAL A 295 -11.28 7.07 -15.33
C VAL A 295 -11.48 5.84 -16.23
N ASN A 296 -10.91 5.87 -17.43
CA ASN A 296 -11.01 4.77 -18.39
C ASN A 296 -10.23 3.53 -17.92
N PHE A 297 -9.11 3.74 -17.23
CA PHE A 297 -8.34 2.65 -16.62
C PHE A 297 -9.14 1.92 -15.51
N VAL A 298 -9.98 2.64 -14.77
CA VAL A 298 -10.93 2.06 -13.81
C VAL A 298 -12.10 1.37 -14.53
N ASP A 299 -12.74 2.03 -15.50
CA ASP A 299 -13.90 1.49 -16.23
C ASP A 299 -13.59 0.22 -17.04
N SER A 300 -12.37 0.11 -17.56
CA SER A 300 -11.91 -1.12 -18.25
C SER A 300 -11.67 -2.30 -17.31
N GLY A 301 -11.72 -2.09 -15.99
CA GLY A 301 -11.39 -3.07 -14.96
C GLY A 301 -9.90 -3.39 -14.87
N GLU A 302 -9.05 -2.69 -15.61
CA GLU A 302 -7.59 -2.91 -15.58
C GLU A 302 -6.96 -2.49 -14.26
N PHE A 303 -7.45 -1.40 -13.65
CA PHE A 303 -7.04 -0.98 -12.31
C PHE A 303 -7.15 -2.10 -11.27
N PHE A 304 -8.33 -2.73 -11.17
CA PHE A 304 -8.55 -3.81 -10.22
C PHE A 304 -7.73 -5.06 -10.55
N LYS A 305 -7.58 -5.40 -11.84
CA LYS A 305 -6.72 -6.52 -12.27
C LYS A 305 -5.26 -6.28 -11.86
N ASP A 306 -4.76 -5.06 -12.03
CA ASP A 306 -3.37 -4.74 -11.71
C ASP A 306 -3.09 -4.76 -10.20
N ILE A 307 -4.00 -4.23 -9.39
CA ILE A 307 -3.91 -4.29 -7.92
C ILE A 307 -4.03 -5.73 -7.43
N ASN A 308 -5.01 -6.50 -7.92
CA ASN A 308 -5.18 -7.90 -7.54
C ASN A 308 -3.95 -8.74 -7.88
N ARG A 309 -3.31 -8.48 -9.02
CA ARG A 309 -2.05 -9.12 -9.40
C ARG A 309 -0.94 -8.79 -8.40
N THR A 310 -0.78 -7.51 -8.03
CA THR A 310 0.18 -7.09 -7.01
C THR A 310 -0.09 -7.76 -5.65
N ASN A 311 -1.35 -7.79 -5.22
CA ASN A 311 -1.73 -8.40 -3.94
C ASN A 311 -1.46 -9.89 -3.90
N LYS A 312 -1.85 -10.64 -4.94
CA LYS A 312 -1.54 -12.08 -5.04
C LYS A 312 -0.04 -12.35 -5.00
N ASN A 313 0.75 -11.56 -5.71
CA ASN A 313 2.21 -11.69 -5.69
C ASN A 313 2.80 -11.38 -4.31
N ARG A 314 2.34 -10.32 -3.64
CA ARG A 314 2.80 -9.94 -2.30
C ARG A 314 2.41 -11.00 -1.26
N LEU A 315 1.17 -11.48 -1.30
CA LEU A 315 0.66 -12.54 -0.42
C LEU A 315 1.48 -13.81 -0.57
N LYS A 316 1.75 -14.22 -1.81
CA LYS A 316 2.62 -15.36 -2.11
C LYS A 316 4.01 -15.20 -1.47
N GLN A 317 4.64 -14.02 -1.58
CA GLN A 317 5.93 -13.77 -0.93
C GLN A 317 5.88 -13.89 0.60
N PHE A 318 4.79 -13.47 1.24
CA PHE A 318 4.63 -13.64 2.69
C PHE A 318 4.40 -15.09 3.09
N MET A 319 3.57 -15.83 2.35
CA MET A 319 3.29 -17.24 2.63
C MET A 319 4.56 -18.10 2.47
N LEU A 320 5.33 -17.86 1.41
CA LEU A 320 6.59 -18.57 1.15
C LEU A 320 7.73 -18.20 2.12
N GLY A 321 7.55 -17.15 2.92
CA GLY A 321 8.56 -16.64 3.85
C GLY A 321 9.66 -15.77 3.22
N ASP A 322 9.53 -15.43 1.93
CA ASP A 322 10.42 -14.48 1.24
C ASP A 322 10.31 -13.09 1.87
N LYS A 323 9.10 -12.72 2.28
CA LYS A 323 8.84 -11.53 3.10
C LYS A 323 8.42 -11.94 4.50
N LYS A 324 8.96 -11.23 5.49
CA LYS A 324 8.76 -11.51 6.91
C LYS A 324 7.90 -10.45 7.56
N ILE A 325 6.94 -10.92 8.33
CA ILE A 325 6.13 -10.17 9.29
C ILE A 325 6.54 -10.70 10.66
N VAL A 326 7.42 -9.94 11.32
CA VAL A 326 7.93 -10.28 12.66
C VAL A 326 6.75 -10.35 13.64
N GLY A 327 6.68 -11.42 14.42
CA GLY A 327 5.58 -11.70 15.36
C GLY A 327 4.41 -12.49 14.76
N ASN A 328 4.36 -12.65 13.43
CA ASN A 328 3.32 -13.43 12.73
C ASN A 328 3.93 -14.62 11.97
N ASN A 329 4.37 -14.42 10.72
CA ASN A 329 4.92 -15.52 9.90
C ASN A 329 6.40 -15.81 10.22
N ALA A 330 7.05 -14.96 11.02
CA ALA A 330 8.43 -15.10 11.42
C ALA A 330 8.62 -14.67 12.88
N PHE A 331 9.43 -15.43 13.63
CA PHE A 331 9.75 -15.15 15.04
C PHE A 331 8.53 -15.04 15.97
N ARG A 332 7.46 -15.77 15.63
CA ARG A 332 6.21 -15.83 16.40
C ARG A 332 6.44 -16.42 17.80
N ARG A 333 5.69 -15.94 18.79
CA ARG A 333 5.54 -16.63 20.08
C ARG A 333 4.71 -17.91 19.96
N VAL A 334 4.98 -18.87 20.84
CA VAL A 334 4.35 -20.21 20.82
C VAL A 334 2.84 -20.17 21.11
N GLU A 335 2.38 -19.16 21.86
CA GLU A 335 0.96 -18.91 22.12
C GLU A 335 0.58 -17.53 21.58
N PRO A 336 -0.17 -17.44 20.46
CA PRO A 336 -0.65 -16.16 19.95
C PRO A 336 -1.64 -15.53 20.94
N SER A 337 -1.68 -14.21 20.99
CA SER A 337 -2.80 -13.50 21.61
C SER A 337 -4.08 -13.80 20.85
N THR A 338 -5.13 -14.27 21.53
CA THR A 338 -6.45 -14.63 20.94
C THR A 338 -7.28 -13.42 20.49
N LYS A 339 -6.68 -12.25 20.36
CA LYS A 339 -7.37 -11.05 19.87
C LYS A 339 -7.33 -11.02 18.35
N TYR A 340 -8.35 -11.57 17.73
CA TYR A 340 -8.73 -11.20 16.39
C TYR A 340 -10.01 -10.38 16.48
N SER A 341 -9.95 -9.09 16.17
CA SER A 341 -11.15 -8.35 15.78
C SER A 341 -11.31 -8.51 14.28
N GLN A 342 -12.39 -9.19 13.90
CA GLN A 342 -12.81 -9.20 12.51
C GLN A 342 -13.36 -7.81 12.20
N ASP A 343 -12.53 -6.95 11.64
CA ASP A 343 -12.99 -5.68 11.08
C ASP A 343 -13.66 -5.99 9.72
N ASP A 344 -14.88 -6.53 9.80
CA ASP A 344 -15.67 -7.08 8.68
C ASP A 344 -15.97 -6.11 7.53
N LYS A 345 -15.49 -4.86 7.57
CA LYS A 345 -15.85 -3.79 6.64
C LYS A 345 -14.75 -2.77 6.38
N THR A 346 -13.48 -3.18 6.31
CA THR A 346 -12.43 -2.28 5.83
C THR A 346 -11.97 -2.68 4.43
N TYR A 347 -11.83 -1.69 3.55
CA TYR A 347 -11.19 -1.86 2.23
C TYR A 347 -9.66 -2.00 2.33
N ILE A 348 -9.13 -2.08 3.56
CA ILE A 348 -7.71 -2.07 3.87
C ILE A 348 -7.21 -3.51 3.86
N PHE A 349 -6.37 -3.84 2.90
CA PHE A 349 -5.70 -5.12 2.80
C PHE A 349 -4.46 -5.11 3.70
N ARG A 350 -4.52 -5.75 4.88
CA ARG A 350 -3.37 -5.84 5.80
C ARG A 350 -2.47 -7.01 5.44
N ASP A 351 -1.16 -6.80 5.53
CA ASP A 351 -0.18 -7.82 5.12
C ASP A 351 -0.25 -9.09 6.00
N SER A 352 -0.70 -8.97 7.26
CA SER A 352 -0.83 -10.09 8.21
C SER A 352 -2.19 -10.76 8.22
N GLU A 353 -3.19 -10.26 7.49
CA GLU A 353 -4.58 -10.71 7.61
C GLU A 353 -4.73 -12.22 7.34
N TRP A 354 -4.06 -12.71 6.29
CA TRP A 354 -4.10 -14.12 5.90
C TRP A 354 -3.65 -15.07 7.01
N ILE A 355 -2.59 -14.70 7.74
CA ILE A 355 -1.99 -15.55 8.78
C ILE A 355 -2.76 -15.44 10.09
N GLU A 356 -3.26 -14.25 10.42
CA GLU A 356 -4.15 -14.05 11.58
C GLU A 356 -5.47 -14.83 11.41
N LYS A 357 -6.05 -14.82 10.21
CA LYS A 357 -7.21 -15.67 9.85
C LYS A 357 -6.89 -17.15 10.02
N CYS A 358 -5.72 -17.61 9.56
CA CYS A 358 -5.29 -18.99 9.77
C CYS A 358 -5.16 -19.31 11.27
N HIS A 359 -4.51 -18.47 12.06
CA HIS A 359 -4.33 -18.70 13.49
C HIS A 359 -5.65 -18.81 14.26
N LEU A 360 -6.65 -18.00 13.89
CA LEU A 360 -8.00 -18.08 14.46
C LEU A 360 -8.63 -19.45 14.22
N LEU A 361 -8.63 -19.90 12.96
CA LEU A 361 -9.27 -21.14 12.51
C LEU A 361 -8.55 -22.40 13.00
N LEU A 362 -7.23 -22.32 13.20
CA LEU A 362 -6.36 -23.44 13.59
C LEU A 362 -6.28 -23.68 15.11
N SER A 363 -6.99 -22.90 15.93
CA SER A 363 -7.06 -23.08 17.39
C SER A 363 -7.59 -24.47 17.83
N THR A 364 -8.09 -25.27 16.88
CA THR A 364 -8.65 -26.62 17.06
C THR A 364 -7.74 -27.71 16.47
N SER A 365 -6.53 -27.89 17.02
CA SER A 365 -5.63 -29.05 16.81
C SER A 365 -5.52 -29.59 15.37
N TRP A 366 -4.83 -28.85 14.51
CA TRP A 366 -4.42 -29.36 13.20
C TRP A 366 -2.97 -29.78 13.33
N ASP A 367 -2.71 -31.09 13.34
CA ASP A 367 -1.41 -31.57 12.93
C ASP A 367 -1.49 -31.86 11.42
N CYS A 368 -0.36 -31.76 10.71
CA CYS A 368 -0.28 -32.06 9.29
C CYS A 368 0.74 -33.17 9.01
N ILE A 369 0.55 -33.92 7.94
CA ILE A 369 1.59 -34.76 7.33
C ILE A 369 1.73 -34.30 5.89
N ILE A 370 2.97 -34.05 5.46
CA ILE A 370 3.32 -33.81 4.05
C ILE A 370 4.05 -35.05 3.55
N LEU A 371 3.56 -35.66 2.47
CA LEU A 371 4.25 -36.78 1.82
C LEU A 371 5.10 -36.29 0.66
N ASP A 372 6.30 -36.85 0.53
CA ASP A 372 7.28 -36.46 -0.50
C ASP A 372 6.73 -36.60 -1.92
N GLY A 373 7.03 -35.59 -2.74
CA GLY A 373 6.65 -35.52 -4.14
C GLY A 373 7.43 -36.50 -5.01
N ALA A 374 6.82 -36.95 -6.11
CA ALA A 374 7.42 -37.95 -6.99
C ALA A 374 8.47 -37.35 -7.95
N ASN A 375 8.43 -36.04 -8.18
CA ASN A 375 9.33 -35.29 -9.06
C ASN A 375 9.85 -33.99 -8.38
N GLU A 376 10.81 -33.30 -9.02
CA GLU A 376 11.42 -32.07 -8.46
C GLU A 376 10.42 -30.91 -8.30
N GLU A 377 9.41 -30.81 -9.18
CA GLU A 377 8.38 -29.77 -9.07
C GLU A 377 7.50 -30.00 -7.84
N ASP A 378 7.06 -31.24 -7.61
CA ASP A 378 6.27 -31.66 -6.46
C ASP A 378 7.06 -31.46 -5.15
N GLN A 379 8.37 -31.76 -5.15
CA GLN A 379 9.24 -31.55 -3.98
C GLN A 379 9.33 -30.06 -3.61
N LYS A 380 9.50 -29.18 -4.60
CA LYS A 380 9.55 -27.74 -4.37
C LYS A 380 8.24 -27.20 -3.81
N ILE A 381 7.11 -27.67 -4.36
CA ILE A 381 5.77 -27.30 -3.87
C ILE A 381 5.59 -27.75 -2.41
N ASN A 382 6.07 -28.95 -2.07
CA ASN A 382 6.03 -29.46 -0.70
C ASN A 382 6.88 -28.64 0.27
N GLU A 383 8.09 -28.22 -0.12
CA GLU A 383 8.93 -27.35 0.71
C GLU A 383 8.25 -26.00 0.98
N ASP A 384 7.66 -25.40 -0.05
CA ASP A 384 6.95 -24.13 0.01
C ASP A 384 5.73 -24.20 0.93
N ILE A 385 4.96 -25.30 0.84
CA ILE A 385 3.85 -25.57 1.75
C ILE A 385 4.34 -25.82 3.16
N PHE A 386 5.38 -26.63 3.36
CA PHE A 386 5.93 -26.90 4.68
C PHE A 386 6.35 -25.61 5.40
N LYS A 387 7.05 -24.71 4.69
CA LYS A 387 7.41 -23.38 5.23
C LYS A 387 6.17 -22.60 5.63
N THR A 388 5.15 -22.56 4.76
CA THR A 388 3.90 -21.85 5.02
C THR A 388 3.16 -22.43 6.23
N LEU A 389 2.95 -23.74 6.28
CA LEU A 389 2.27 -24.42 7.38
C LEU A 389 3.03 -24.28 8.71
N SER A 390 4.36 -24.33 8.67
CA SER A 390 5.18 -24.06 9.85
C SER A 390 5.04 -22.62 10.32
N SER A 391 4.89 -21.65 9.41
CA SER A 391 4.74 -20.23 9.76
C SER A 391 3.44 -19.93 10.49
N ILE A 392 2.36 -20.65 10.13
CA ILE A 392 1.05 -20.54 10.79
C ILE A 392 0.97 -21.38 12.09
N GLY A 393 2.05 -22.06 12.47
CA GLY A 393 2.18 -22.81 13.72
C GLY A 393 1.75 -24.27 13.67
N LEU A 394 1.48 -24.82 12.47
CA LEU A 394 1.18 -26.25 12.32
C LEU A 394 2.44 -27.08 12.48
N LYS A 395 2.32 -28.18 13.21
CA LYS A 395 3.38 -29.16 13.40
C LYS A 395 3.18 -30.32 12.44
N ASN A 396 4.29 -30.84 11.93
CA ASN A 396 4.28 -32.09 11.19
C ASN A 396 4.29 -33.25 12.20
N GLN A 397 3.15 -33.91 12.42
CA GLN A 397 3.02 -35.01 13.38
C GLN A 397 2.33 -36.22 12.76
N THR A 398 2.75 -37.41 13.18
CA THR A 398 2.29 -38.69 12.62
C THR A 398 0.83 -39.04 12.91
N ASN A 399 0.18 -38.37 13.87
CA ASN A 399 -1.22 -38.65 14.24
C ASN A 399 -2.22 -37.55 13.81
N ALA A 400 -1.83 -36.76 12.81
CA ALA A 400 -2.62 -35.67 12.24
C ALA A 400 -4.02 -36.06 11.76
N ASP A 401 -5.02 -35.20 12.00
CA ASP A 401 -6.38 -35.34 11.46
C ASP A 401 -6.56 -34.71 10.08
N VAL A 402 -5.65 -33.80 9.70
CA VAL A 402 -5.59 -33.16 8.39
C VAL A 402 -4.28 -33.53 7.71
N ILE A 403 -4.33 -33.97 6.46
CA ILE A 403 -3.16 -34.46 5.71
C ILE A 403 -3.03 -33.67 4.42
N PHE A 404 -1.85 -33.11 4.18
CA PHE A 404 -1.51 -32.38 2.97
C PHE A 404 -0.76 -33.34 2.04
N LEU A 405 -1.39 -33.71 0.93
CA LEU A 405 -0.91 -34.80 0.08
C LEU A 405 -0.56 -34.28 -1.32
N ALA A 406 0.68 -34.48 -1.73
CA ALA A 406 1.14 -34.28 -3.11
C ALA A 406 1.53 -35.63 -3.73
N GLY A 407 1.28 -35.83 -5.02
CA GLY A 407 1.71 -37.03 -5.73
C GLY A 407 0.76 -37.46 -6.85
N SER A 408 1.02 -38.64 -7.43
CA SER A 408 0.21 -39.15 -8.54
C SER A 408 -1.22 -39.48 -8.10
N GLN A 409 -2.19 -39.35 -9.02
CA GLN A 409 -3.61 -39.60 -8.75
C GLN A 409 -3.88 -41.00 -8.16
N GLU A 410 -3.17 -42.02 -8.66
CA GLU A 410 -3.32 -43.40 -8.20
C GLU A 410 -2.84 -43.57 -6.75
N SER A 411 -1.67 -42.99 -6.42
CA SER A 411 -1.13 -42.99 -5.07
C SER A 411 -2.07 -42.27 -4.10
N MET A 412 -2.66 -41.15 -4.51
CA MET A 412 -3.59 -40.38 -3.69
C MET A 412 -4.90 -41.14 -3.43
N LYS A 413 -5.51 -41.74 -4.45
CA LYS A 413 -6.73 -42.55 -4.29
C LYS A 413 -6.50 -43.75 -3.38
N GLN A 414 -5.34 -44.40 -3.46
CA GLN A 414 -4.98 -45.50 -2.56
C GLN A 414 -4.86 -45.01 -1.12
N PHE A 415 -4.19 -43.88 -0.89
CA PHE A 415 -4.02 -43.30 0.44
C PHE A 415 -5.34 -42.88 1.07
N ILE A 416 -6.22 -42.19 0.33
CA ILE A 416 -7.55 -41.77 0.80
C ILE A 416 -8.41 -42.98 1.17
N ASN A 417 -8.37 -44.05 0.37
CA ASN A 417 -9.10 -45.28 0.67
C ASN A 417 -8.62 -45.98 1.95
N GLN A 418 -7.33 -45.87 2.27
CA GLN A 418 -6.74 -46.45 3.48
C GLN A 418 -6.98 -45.60 4.74
N ASN A 419 -7.22 -44.29 4.59
CA ASN A 419 -7.33 -43.32 5.69
C ASN A 419 -8.65 -42.53 5.64
N LYS A 420 -9.79 -43.24 5.61
CA LYS A 420 -11.12 -42.63 5.42
C LYS A 420 -11.57 -41.69 6.56
N ASP A 421 -10.94 -41.80 7.72
CA ASP A 421 -11.16 -40.99 8.91
C ASP A 421 -10.41 -39.64 8.85
N LYS A 422 -9.43 -39.50 7.95
CA LYS A 422 -8.57 -38.32 7.83
C LYS A 422 -9.07 -37.34 6.78
N THR A 423 -8.86 -36.05 7.02
CA THR A 423 -9.20 -34.98 6.08
C THR A 423 -8.02 -34.75 5.16
N VAL A 424 -8.13 -35.14 3.89
CA VAL A 424 -7.03 -35.02 2.92
C VAL A 424 -7.21 -33.78 2.06
N ILE A 425 -6.17 -32.94 2.01
CA ILE A 425 -6.05 -31.77 1.15
C ILE A 425 -5.07 -32.12 0.04
N GLN A 426 -5.55 -32.14 -1.20
CA GLN A 426 -4.71 -32.37 -2.37
C GLN A 426 -3.89 -31.11 -2.69
N ILE A 427 -2.60 -31.29 -2.88
CA ILE A 427 -1.67 -30.26 -3.32
C ILE A 427 -1.39 -30.45 -4.80
N GLY A 428 -1.67 -29.41 -5.60
CA GLY A 428 -1.37 -29.43 -7.03
C GLY A 428 -2.32 -30.30 -7.86
N ILE A 429 -2.60 -29.79 -9.06
CA ILE A 429 -3.47 -30.34 -10.10
C ILE A 429 -4.97 -30.43 -9.69
N ASN A 430 -5.83 -29.79 -10.49
CA ASN A 430 -7.29 -29.85 -10.34
C ASN A 430 -7.89 -30.48 -11.60
N ASP A 431 -7.92 -31.80 -11.61
CA ASP A 431 -8.27 -32.65 -12.75
C ASP A 431 -9.77 -33.04 -12.75
N GLY A 432 -10.58 -32.41 -11.88
CA GLY A 432 -11.99 -32.79 -11.69
C GLY A 432 -12.21 -34.06 -10.86
N SER A 433 -11.25 -34.43 -10.00
CA SER A 433 -11.39 -35.53 -9.05
C SER A 433 -12.41 -35.26 -7.94
N GLU A 434 -13.07 -36.31 -7.45
CA GLU A 434 -13.96 -36.32 -6.27
C GLU A 434 -13.22 -36.13 -4.93
N ILE A 435 -12.18 -35.28 -4.88
CA ILE A 435 -11.46 -34.95 -3.63
C ILE A 435 -12.03 -33.61 -3.12
N PRO A 436 -12.51 -33.55 -1.87
CA PRO A 436 -13.30 -32.41 -1.39
C PRO A 436 -12.53 -31.10 -1.23
N TYR A 437 -11.20 -31.17 -1.05
CA TYR A 437 -10.32 -30.02 -0.86
C TYR A 437 -9.09 -30.11 -1.76
N SER A 438 -8.83 -29.05 -2.52
CA SER A 438 -7.64 -28.90 -3.35
C SER A 438 -6.99 -27.53 -3.09
N LEU A 439 -5.67 -27.52 -3.05
CA LEU A 439 -4.83 -26.34 -2.94
C LEU A 439 -4.02 -26.20 -4.24
N LEU A 440 -4.52 -25.36 -5.15
CA LEU A 440 -3.87 -25.09 -6.45
C LEU A 440 -2.75 -24.07 -6.30
N HIS A 441 -3.03 -22.99 -5.56
CA HIS A 441 -2.05 -21.99 -5.23
C HIS A 441 -1.95 -21.88 -3.71
N ILE A 442 -0.74 -21.63 -3.19
CA ILE A 442 -0.53 -21.43 -1.75
C ILE A 442 -1.40 -20.29 -1.18
N THR A 443 -1.73 -19.31 -2.02
CA THR A 443 -2.62 -18.18 -1.70
C THR A 443 -4.03 -18.59 -1.34
N ASP A 444 -4.48 -19.78 -1.74
CA ASP A 444 -5.84 -20.27 -1.51
C ASP A 444 -5.96 -20.99 -0.14
N LEU A 445 -4.83 -21.15 0.59
CA LEU A 445 -4.78 -21.86 1.86
C LEU A 445 -5.77 -21.32 2.91
N PRO A 446 -5.92 -20.00 3.14
CA PRO A 446 -6.87 -19.49 4.12
C PRO A 446 -8.32 -19.88 3.79
N ASP A 447 -8.70 -19.87 2.52
CA ASP A 447 -10.05 -20.21 2.06
C ASP A 447 -10.31 -21.72 2.19
N VAL A 448 -9.29 -22.55 1.92
CA VAL A 448 -9.36 -24.00 2.15
C VAL A 448 -9.52 -24.32 3.63
N ILE A 449 -8.77 -23.64 4.52
CA ILE A 449 -8.88 -23.82 5.98
C ILE A 449 -10.28 -23.42 6.46
N GLU A 450 -10.81 -22.29 6.00
CA GLU A 450 -12.15 -21.82 6.33
C GLU A 450 -13.23 -22.82 5.88
N LYS A 451 -13.14 -23.32 4.64
CA LYS A 451 -14.08 -24.32 4.12
C LYS A 451 -14.11 -25.58 5.00
N ILE A 452 -12.94 -26.10 5.40
CA ILE A 452 -12.84 -27.27 6.28
C ILE A 452 -13.44 -26.98 7.65
N HIS A 453 -13.11 -25.82 8.24
CA HIS A 453 -13.61 -25.40 9.55
C HIS A 453 -15.14 -25.33 9.57
N CYS A 454 -15.76 -24.70 8.54
CA CYS A 454 -17.20 -24.63 8.39
C CYS A 454 -17.87 -26.01 8.20
N GLU A 455 -17.29 -26.88 7.38
CA GLU A 455 -17.86 -28.21 7.09
C GLU A 455 -17.73 -29.19 8.28
N LYS A 456 -16.67 -29.08 9.08
CA LYS A 456 -16.44 -29.92 10.26
C LYS A 456 -17.18 -29.44 11.50
N GLY A 457 -17.75 -28.23 11.49
CA GLY A 457 -18.45 -27.65 12.63
C GLY A 457 -17.55 -27.47 13.85
N TRP A 458 -16.26 -27.20 13.61
CA TRP A 458 -15.33 -26.86 14.67
C TRP A 458 -15.68 -25.44 15.13
N ASN A 459 -15.99 -25.29 16.42
CA ASN A 459 -16.41 -24.01 17.02
C ASN A 459 -15.24 -23.09 17.29
#